data_AF-A0A1A8CC05-F1
#
_entry.id   AF-A0A1A8CC05-F1
#
_cell.length_a   1.000
_cell.length_b   1.000
_cell.length_c   1.000
_cell.angle_alpha   90.00
_cell.angle_beta   90.00
_cell.angle_gamma   90.00
#
_symmetry.space_group_name_H-M   'P 1'
#
loop_
_entity.id
_entity.type
_entity.pdbx_description
1 polymer ?
#
loop_
_entity_poly.entity_id
_entity_poly.type
_entity_poly.pdbx_seq_one_letter_code
_entity_poly.pdbx_strand_id
1 'polypeptide(L)'
;IAKQREQILRLILENESVDSSVNLRDIAKETDGFSGSDLREMCRDAALLCVRDFVHNQSDSEPEEAIRPIGQLDLQAAASKMKQSKSAGGPGILLHAALD
;
A
#
# COMPACT_ATOMS: atom_id res chain seq x y z
N ILE A 1 12.88 12.75 -6.36
CA ILE A 1 11.51 12.32 -5.98
C ILE A 1 11.50 10.88 -5.46
N ALA A 2 11.84 9.85 -6.25
CA ALA A 2 11.85 8.45 -5.77
C ALA A 2 12.70 8.22 -4.50
N LYS A 3 13.90 8.81 -4.40
CA LYS A 3 14.73 8.73 -3.17
C LYS A 3 14.03 9.32 -1.93
N GLN A 4 13.30 10.42 -2.08
CA GLN A 4 12.55 11.02 -0.97
C GLN A 4 11.37 10.14 -0.55
N ARG A 5 10.66 9.54 -1.52
CA ARG A 5 9.59 8.57 -1.25
C ARG A 5 10.12 7.35 -0.50
N GLU A 6 11.27 6.82 -0.91
CA GLU A 6 11.94 5.71 -0.22
C GLU A 6 12.23 6.07 1.25
N GLN A 7 12.74 7.28 1.52
CA GLN A 7 12.99 7.74 2.89
C GLN A 7 11.69 7.88 3.70
N ILE A 8 10.62 8.37 3.08
CA ILE A 8 9.30 8.47 3.74
C ILE A 8 8.76 7.06 4.05
N LEU A 9 8.86 6.12 3.10
CA LEU A 9 8.47 4.73 3.31
C LEU A 9 9.24 4.10 4.46
N ARG A 10 10.56 4.31 4.53
CA ARG A 10 11.40 3.86 5.66
C ARG A 10 10.93 4.43 6.99
N LEU A 11 10.59 5.72 7.05
CA LEU A 11 10.09 6.37 8.26
C LEU A 11 8.71 5.84 8.67
N ILE A 12 7.81 5.62 7.71
CA ILE A 12 6.48 5.08 7.99
C ILE A 12 6.57 3.65 8.55
N LEU A 13 7.49 2.84 8.00
CA LEU A 13 7.65 1.43 8.33
C LEU A 13 8.66 1.14 9.45
N GLU A 14 9.25 2.17 10.07
CA GLU A 14 10.35 2.02 11.04
C GLU A 14 10.00 1.13 12.24
N ASN A 15 8.74 1.15 12.67
CA ASN A 15 8.24 0.37 13.80
C ASN A 15 7.36 -0.82 13.38
N GLU A 16 7.32 -1.14 12.08
CA GLU A 16 6.53 -2.24 11.54
C GLU A 16 7.41 -3.48 11.33
N SER A 17 6.79 -4.66 11.37
CA SER A 17 7.45 -5.90 10.97
C SER A 17 7.48 -5.98 9.44
N VAL A 18 8.64 -5.74 8.82
CA VAL A 18 8.82 -5.77 7.36
C VAL A 18 9.84 -6.83 6.99
N ASP A 19 9.52 -7.62 5.96
CA ASP A 19 10.39 -8.68 5.49
C ASP A 19 11.69 -8.11 4.91
N SER A 20 12.82 -8.76 5.21
CA SER A 20 14.15 -8.33 4.76
C SER A 20 14.32 -8.30 3.24
N SER A 21 13.48 -9.02 2.49
CA SER A 21 13.47 -9.06 1.03
C SER A 21 12.77 -7.84 0.39
N VAL A 22 12.09 -7.01 1.18
CA VAL A 22 11.37 -5.83 0.67
C VAL A 22 12.34 -4.81 0.09
N ASN A 23 12.12 -4.47 -1.19
CA ASN A 23 12.83 -3.43 -1.89
C ASN A 23 12.01 -2.13 -1.93
N LEU A 24 12.18 -1.30 -0.90
CA LEU A 24 11.50 0.00 -0.79
C LEU A 24 11.85 0.97 -1.93
N ARG A 25 12.99 0.79 -2.60
CA ARG A 25 13.34 1.61 -3.77
C ARG A 25 12.43 1.33 -4.95
N ASP A 26 12.01 0.08 -5.14
CA ASP A 26 11.09 -0.29 -6.20
C ASP A 26 9.66 0.17 -5.88
N ILE A 27 9.22 -0.01 -4.63
CA ILE A 27 7.94 0.56 -4.15
C ILE A 27 7.91 2.08 -4.33
N ALA A 28 9.01 2.77 -4.07
CA ALA A 28 9.11 4.22 -4.26
C ALA A 28 8.99 4.65 -5.74
N LYS A 29 9.43 3.82 -6.70
CA LYS A 29 9.22 4.08 -8.13
C LYS A 29 7.79 3.81 -8.54
N GLU A 30 7.19 2.75 -8.01
CA GLU A 30 5.82 2.37 -8.31
C GLU A 30 4.81 3.37 -7.73
N THR A 31 5.15 4.11 -6.67
CA THR A 31 4.26 5.08 -6.02
C THR A 31 4.45 6.51 -6.52
N ASP A 32 4.82 6.69 -7.78
CA ASP A 32 4.87 8.03 -8.36
C ASP A 32 3.49 8.73 -8.33
N GLY A 33 3.49 10.03 -8.09
CA GLY A 33 2.27 10.82 -7.88
C GLY A 33 1.57 10.65 -6.52
N PHE A 34 2.04 9.79 -5.61
CA PHE A 34 1.47 9.68 -4.26
C PHE A 34 1.89 10.87 -3.38
N SER A 35 1.04 11.39 -2.52
CA SER A 35 1.42 12.29 -1.42
C SER A 35 2.01 11.50 -0.25
N GLY A 36 2.51 12.18 0.79
CA GLY A 36 2.98 11.52 2.01
C GLY A 36 1.87 10.76 2.76
N SER A 37 0.64 11.29 2.75
CA SER A 37 -0.53 10.60 3.32
C SER A 37 -0.94 9.39 2.49
N ASP A 38 -0.83 9.47 1.15
CA ASP A 38 -1.08 8.30 0.30
C ASP A 38 -0.09 7.16 0.58
N LEU A 39 1.20 7.48 0.77
CA LEU A 39 2.20 6.46 1.13
C LEU A 39 1.88 5.82 2.48
N ARG A 40 1.40 6.61 3.46
CA ARG A 40 1.00 6.10 4.77
C ARG A 40 -0.21 5.19 4.69
N GLU A 41 -1.23 5.57 3.94
CA GLU A 41 -2.42 4.73 3.77
C GLU A 41 -2.08 3.44 3.01
N MET A 42 -1.20 3.51 2.01
CA MET A 42 -0.72 2.31 1.30
C MET A 42 -0.04 1.32 2.25
N CYS A 43 0.87 1.79 3.11
CA CYS A 43 1.54 0.92 4.09
C CYS A 43 0.54 0.32 5.09
N ARG A 44 -0.45 1.10 5.52
CA ARG A 44 -1.53 0.63 6.40
C ARG A 44 -2.36 -0.47 5.72
N ASP A 45 -2.72 -0.29 4.46
CA ASP A 45 -3.43 -1.31 3.67
C ASP A 45 -2.61 -2.59 3.53
N ALA A 46 -1.29 -2.49 3.32
CA ALA A 46 -0.39 -3.64 3.25
C ALA A 46 -0.30 -4.40 4.59
N ALA A 47 -0.21 -3.70 5.72
CA ALA A 47 -0.25 -4.32 7.04
C ALA A 47 -1.57 -5.07 7.29
N LEU A 48 -2.70 -4.50 6.85
CA LEU A 48 -4.01 -5.13 6.98
C LEU A 48 -4.17 -6.41 6.14
N LEU A 49 -3.41 -6.58 5.05
CA LEU A 49 -3.35 -7.85 4.33
C LEU A 49 -2.72 -8.95 5.20
N CYS A 50 -1.63 -8.64 5.89
CA CYS A 50 -0.97 -9.58 6.80
C CYS A 50 -1.88 -9.99 7.97
N VAL A 51 -2.61 -9.02 8.54
CA VAL A 51 -3.63 -9.28 9.58
C VAL A 51 -4.74 -10.17 9.04
N ARG A 52 -5.20 -9.92 7.81
CA ARG A 52 -6.26 -10.72 7.19
C ARG A 52 -5.83 -12.16 6.99
N ASP A 53 -4.63 -12.38 6.48
CA ASP A 53 -4.06 -13.72 6.28
C ASP A 53 -3.99 -14.46 7.62
N PHE A 54 -3.51 -13.80 8.66
CA PHE A 54 -3.44 -14.36 10.02
C PHE A 54 -4.81 -14.79 10.56
N VAL A 55 -5.86 -14.00 10.31
CA VAL A 55 -7.22 -14.35 10.76
C VAL A 55 -7.82 -15.51 9.94
N HIS A 56 -7.51 -15.59 8.65
CA HIS A 56 -8.04 -16.67 7.78
C HIS A 56 -7.29 -17.99 7.95
N ASN A 57 -6.01 -17.97 8.29
CA ASN A 57 -5.21 -19.20 8.43
C ASN A 57 -5.39 -19.92 9.77
N GLN A 58 -6.05 -19.29 10.76
CA GLN A 58 -6.35 -19.89 12.05
C GLN A 58 -7.41 -21.01 11.99
N SER A 59 -8.12 -21.20 10.87
CA SER A 59 -9.15 -22.23 10.76
C SER A 59 -8.65 -23.60 10.30
N ASP A 60 -7.47 -23.70 9.69
CA ASP A 60 -7.09 -24.89 8.89
C ASP A 60 -5.71 -25.51 9.21
N SER A 61 -4.93 -24.92 10.13
CA SER A 61 -3.57 -25.39 10.48
C SER A 61 -3.19 -25.06 11.93
N GLU A 62 -2.11 -25.66 12.45
CA GLU A 62 -1.51 -25.28 13.74
C GLU A 62 -1.42 -23.74 13.84
N PRO A 63 -1.88 -23.13 14.95
CA PRO A 63 -2.00 -21.69 15.04
C PRO A 63 -0.63 -21.03 14.85
N GLU A 64 -0.49 -20.23 13.79
CA GLU A 64 0.58 -19.24 13.74
C GLU A 64 0.39 -18.32 14.95
N GLU A 65 1.42 -18.19 15.80
CA GLU A 65 1.32 -17.42 17.04
C GLU A 65 1.45 -15.90 16.82
N ALA A 66 1.83 -15.48 15.60
CA ALA A 66 2.07 -14.09 15.28
C ALA A 66 1.71 -13.74 13.83
N ILE A 67 1.36 -12.48 13.59
CA ILE A 67 1.15 -11.92 12.25
C ILE A 67 2.49 -11.93 11.50
N ARG A 68 2.50 -12.46 10.27
CA ARG A 68 3.68 -12.45 9.39
C ARG A 68 4.15 -11.03 9.06
N PRO A 69 5.45 -10.82 8.75
CA PRO A 69 5.94 -9.52 8.30
C PRO A 69 5.29 -9.07 6.98
N ILE A 70 5.25 -7.75 6.78
CA ILE A 70 4.84 -7.11 5.54
C ILE A 70 5.84 -7.46 4.44
N GLY A 71 5.36 -8.12 3.40
CA GLY A 71 6.15 -8.52 2.24
C GLY A 71 6.07 -7.54 1.08
N GLN A 72 6.90 -7.78 0.07
CA GLN A 72 6.96 -6.97 -1.16
C GLN A 72 5.59 -6.93 -1.86
N LEU A 73 4.93 -8.09 -1.95
CA LEU A 73 3.64 -8.23 -2.63
C LEU A 73 2.51 -7.48 -1.92
N ASP A 74 2.54 -7.37 -0.59
CA ASP A 74 1.53 -6.63 0.17
C ASP A 74 1.56 -5.14 -0.19
N LEU A 75 2.77 -4.56 -0.23
CA LEU A 75 2.99 -3.17 -0.61
C LEU A 75 2.61 -2.92 -2.07
N GLN A 76 2.95 -3.83 -2.98
CA GLN A 76 2.59 -3.72 -4.40
C GLN A 76 1.07 -3.85 -4.63
N ALA A 77 0.42 -4.78 -3.92
CA ALA A 77 -1.04 -4.95 -3.98
C ALA A 77 -1.76 -3.70 -3.47
N ALA A 78 -1.34 -3.15 -2.33
CA ALA A 78 -1.87 -1.91 -1.78
C ALA A 78 -1.67 -0.72 -2.74
N ALA A 79 -0.46 -0.56 -3.30
CA ALA A 79 -0.17 0.50 -4.27
C ALA A 79 -1.08 0.40 -5.51
N SER A 80 -1.26 -0.82 -6.03
CA SER A 80 -2.07 -1.09 -7.22
C SER A 80 -3.54 -0.78 -6.97
N LYS A 81 -4.09 -1.22 -5.82
CA LYS A 81 -5.45 -0.91 -5.39
C LYS A 81 -5.68 0.60 -5.30
N MET A 82 -4.78 1.34 -4.65
CA MET A 82 -4.92 2.79 -4.49
C MET A 82 -4.87 3.56 -5.81
N LYS A 83 -4.04 3.12 -6.78
CA LYS A 83 -4.00 3.73 -8.12
C LYS A 83 -5.34 3.60 -8.84
N GLN A 84 -5.97 2.42 -8.77
CA GLN A 84 -7.26 2.16 -9.40
C GLN A 84 -8.36 3.04 -8.80
N SER A 85 -8.36 3.23 -7.48
CA SER A 85 -9.31 4.11 -6.79
C SER A 85 -9.17 5.57 -7.21
N LYS A 86 -7.96 6.04 -7.54
CA LYS A 86 -7.72 7.40 -8.02
C LYS A 86 -8.12 7.59 -9.48
N SER A 87 -7.92 6.60 -10.35
CA SER A 87 -8.34 6.66 -11.76
C SER A 87 -9.86 6.60 -11.93
N ALA A 88 -10.58 5.94 -11.01
CA ALA A 88 -12.04 5.87 -11.05
C ALA A 88 -12.73 7.22 -10.73
N GLY A 89 -12.01 8.20 -10.20
CA GLY A 89 -12.49 9.56 -9.90
C GLY A 89 -11.85 10.67 -10.74
N GLY A 90 -11.30 10.35 -11.91
CA GLY A 90 -10.68 11.34 -12.80
C GLY A 90 -11.64 12.45 -13.26
N PRO A 91 -11.14 13.62 -13.72
CA PRO A 91 -11.91 14.85 -14.02
C PRO A 91 -12.77 14.76 -15.30
N GLY A 92 -13.51 13.67 -15.49
CA GLY A 92 -14.32 13.39 -16.67
C GLY A 92 -15.83 13.58 -16.50
N ILE A 93 -16.33 14.02 -15.34
CA ILE A 93 -17.78 14.18 -15.06
C ILE A 93 -18.26 15.64 -15.06
N LEU A 94 -17.39 16.61 -15.37
CA LEU A 94 -17.79 18.03 -15.48
C LEU A 94 -17.58 18.60 -16.88
N LEU A 95 -18.14 17.95 -17.90
CA LEU A 95 -18.34 18.59 -19.20
C LEU A 95 -19.65 18.11 -19.83
N HIS A 96 -20.78 18.74 -19.43
CA HIS A 96 -21.83 19.26 -20.34
C HIS A 96 -23.08 19.72 -19.56
N ALA A 97 -22.92 20.61 -18.57
CA ALA A 97 -24.04 21.32 -17.95
C ALA A 97 -23.76 22.82 -17.89
N ALA A 98 -23.38 23.39 -19.04
CA ALA A 98 -23.43 24.82 -19.30
C ALA A 98 -23.20 25.00 -20.81
N LEU A 99 -24.28 25.22 -21.55
CA LEU A 99 -24.48 26.28 -22.53
C LEU A 99 -25.75 25.91 -23.35
N ASP A 100 -26.76 26.76 -23.18
CA ASP A 100 -28.10 26.85 -23.80
C ASP A 100 -29.17 25.78 -23.49
#